data_AF-A0ABD4U2W0-F1
#
_entry.id   AF-A0ABD4U2W0-F1
#
_cell.length_a   1.000
_cell.length_b   1.000
_cell.length_c   1.000
_cell.angle_alpha   90.00
_cell.angle_beta   90.00
_cell.angle_gamma   90.00
#
_symmetry.space_group_name_H-M   'P 1'
#
loop_
_entity.id
_entity.type
_entity.pdbx_description
1 polymer ?
#
loop_
_entity_poly.entity_id
_entity_poly.type
_entity_poly.pdbx_seq_one_letter_code
_entity_poly.pdbx_strand_id
1 'polypeptide(L)'
;MEVMKPYNSLNAYYRKLFGEKTFKVPIDAGFDCPNRDGTVAHGGCTFCTVSGSGDAIVAPEAPIREQFYKEIDFMHRKWPEVKKYLVYFQNFTNTHDKVEVIRERYEQAINEPGVVGINIGTRPDCLPDETIDYLAELSERMHVTVELGLQTTYEATSQLINRAHSYELYVETVQRLRKFPKIEIVSHLINGLPGETHEMMIENVRRCVTDNDIQGIKLHLLHLMTNTRMQRDYHEGRLQLLSQDEYVSIVCDQLEIIPKHIVIHRITGDAPRDMLIGPMWSLNKWEVLNAIEQEMNRRGSVQGCKAKEQRFIC
;
A
#
# COMPACT_ATOMS: atom_id res chain seq x y z
N MET A 1 -17.09 12.10 -20.23
CA MET A 1 -17.28 10.64 -20.30
C MET A 1 -16.13 10.01 -19.54
N GLU A 2 -16.41 9.28 -18.45
CA GLU A 2 -15.37 8.59 -17.68
C GLU A 2 -14.85 7.44 -18.55
N VAL A 3 -13.57 7.47 -18.93
CA VAL A 3 -12.95 6.38 -19.70
C VAL A 3 -12.95 5.15 -18.79
N MET A 4 -13.66 4.11 -19.20
CA MET A 4 -13.74 2.86 -18.43
C MET A 4 -12.37 2.19 -18.45
N LYS A 5 -11.72 2.13 -17.28
CA LYS A 5 -10.43 1.44 -17.12
C LYS A 5 -10.62 -0.08 -17.28
N PRO A 6 -9.61 -0.82 -17.78
CA PRO A 6 -9.67 -2.28 -17.90
C PRO A 6 -9.55 -3.00 -16.54
N TYR A 7 -9.52 -2.27 -15.43
CA TYR A 7 -9.38 -2.77 -14.07
C TYR A 7 -10.19 -1.92 -13.07
N ASN A 8 -10.54 -2.52 -11.93
CA ASN A 8 -11.32 -1.92 -10.85
C ASN A 8 -10.46 -0.95 -10.02
N SER A 9 -10.38 0.31 -10.46
CA SER A 9 -9.56 1.32 -9.80
C SER A 9 -10.16 1.82 -8.48
N LEU A 10 -9.30 2.17 -7.52
CA LEU A 10 -9.70 2.78 -6.24
C LEU A 10 -10.59 4.01 -6.36
N ASN A 11 -10.30 4.89 -7.33
CA ASN A 11 -11.13 6.10 -7.54
C ASN A 11 -12.55 5.73 -7.97
N ALA A 12 -12.72 4.72 -8.83
CA ALA A 12 -14.04 4.23 -9.22
C ALA A 12 -14.76 3.57 -8.02
N TYR A 13 -14.02 2.77 -7.25
CA TYR A 13 -14.53 2.12 -6.03
C TYR A 13 -15.06 3.14 -5.02
N TYR A 14 -14.24 4.13 -4.64
CA TYR A 14 -14.63 5.15 -3.66
C TYR A 14 -15.71 6.09 -4.15
N ARG A 15 -15.77 6.41 -5.45
CA ARG A 15 -16.89 7.18 -6.00
C ARG A 15 -18.21 6.42 -5.88
N LYS A 16 -18.20 5.11 -6.14
CA LYS A 16 -19.37 4.26 -5.95
C LYS A 16 -19.77 4.16 -4.48
N LEU A 17 -18.79 4.02 -3.58
CA LEU A 17 -19.04 3.85 -2.15
C LEU A 17 -19.52 5.15 -1.47
N PHE A 18 -18.85 6.27 -1.73
CA PHE A 18 -19.11 7.54 -1.03
C PHE A 18 -19.95 8.53 -1.82
N GLY A 19 -20.31 8.22 -3.07
CA GLY A 19 -21.14 9.06 -3.95
C GLY A 19 -20.42 10.26 -4.57
N GLU A 20 -19.18 10.52 -4.20
CA GLU A 20 -18.37 11.63 -4.70
C GLU A 20 -16.87 11.29 -4.69
N LYS A 21 -16.04 12.21 -5.17
CA LYS A 21 -14.58 12.02 -5.12
C LYS A 21 -14.11 12.15 -3.68
N THR A 22 -13.24 11.24 -3.25
CA THR A 22 -12.49 11.35 -2.01
C THR A 22 -10.99 11.48 -2.31
N PHE A 23 -10.21 11.93 -1.33
CA PHE A 23 -8.77 11.73 -1.32
C PHE A 23 -8.27 11.29 0.05
N LYS A 24 -7.11 10.63 0.05
CA LYS A 24 -6.40 10.24 1.27
C LYS A 24 -5.62 11.44 1.80
N VAL A 25 -5.63 11.62 3.11
CA VAL A 25 -4.91 12.67 3.86
C VAL A 25 -3.77 11.96 4.61
N PRO A 26 -2.53 11.96 4.08
CA PRO A 26 -1.39 11.32 4.73
C PRO A 26 -1.07 12.02 6.05
N ILE A 27 -0.91 11.27 7.14
CA ILE A 27 -0.55 11.82 8.45
C ILE A 27 0.52 10.94 9.08
N ASP A 28 1.52 11.59 9.66
CA ASP A 28 2.47 10.96 10.57
C ASP A 28 1.91 11.01 11.99
N ALA A 29 1.55 9.86 12.54
CA ALA A 29 1.04 9.75 13.91
C ALA A 29 2.16 9.56 14.96
N GLY A 30 3.44 9.68 14.58
CA GLY A 30 4.59 9.57 15.47
C GLY A 30 4.87 8.14 15.94
N PHE A 31 4.45 7.13 15.18
CA PHE A 31 4.81 5.73 15.45
C PHE A 31 6.17 5.40 14.85
N ASP A 32 6.82 4.37 15.39
CA ASP A 32 8.02 3.78 14.78
C ASP A 32 7.68 2.43 14.13
N CYS A 33 8.71 1.70 13.72
CA CYS A 33 8.63 0.38 13.14
C CYS A 33 9.46 -0.60 13.98
N PRO A 34 8.93 -1.79 14.34
CA PRO A 34 9.66 -2.79 15.12
C PRO A 34 10.95 -3.30 14.45
N ASN A 35 11.05 -3.12 13.12
CA ASN A 35 12.23 -3.45 12.32
C ASN A 35 13.32 -2.36 12.37
N ARG A 36 13.02 -1.21 12.97
CA ARG A 36 13.93 -0.07 13.13
C ARG A 36 14.39 0.07 14.56
N ASP A 37 13.45 0.08 15.49
CA ASP A 37 13.67 0.35 16.91
C ASP A 37 14.39 -0.80 17.66
N GLY A 38 14.49 -1.98 17.03
CA GLY A 38 15.13 -3.16 17.62
C GLY A 38 14.19 -4.18 18.23
N THR A 39 12.87 -3.98 18.18
CA THR A 39 11.89 -4.92 18.74
C THR A 39 11.90 -6.26 18.01
N VAL A 40 11.98 -6.25 16.68
CA VAL A 40 12.00 -7.45 15.83
C VAL A 40 13.28 -7.54 14.99
N ALA A 41 13.81 -6.40 14.56
CA ALA A 41 15.08 -6.30 13.82
C ALA A 41 15.62 -4.87 13.89
N HIS A 42 16.79 -4.62 13.29
CA HIS A 42 17.43 -3.31 13.27
C HIS A 42 17.62 -2.77 11.86
N GLY A 43 17.58 -1.45 11.72
CA GLY A 43 17.95 -0.73 10.49
C GLY A 43 16.84 -0.62 9.43
N GLY A 44 15.67 -1.22 9.67
CA GLY A 44 14.51 -1.15 8.77
C GLY A 44 14.65 -1.99 7.49
N CYS A 45 13.58 -2.02 6.69
CA CYS A 45 13.62 -2.65 5.37
C CYS A 45 14.63 -1.94 4.48
N THR A 46 15.39 -2.68 3.68
CA THR A 46 16.54 -2.11 2.96
C THR A 46 16.15 -1.04 1.93
N PHE A 47 14.92 -1.08 1.42
CA PHE A 47 14.35 -0.11 0.47
C PHE A 47 13.68 1.11 1.14
N CYS A 48 13.43 1.09 2.45
CA CYS A 48 12.71 2.17 3.11
C CYS A 48 13.63 3.38 3.38
N THR A 49 13.11 4.57 3.12
CA THR A 49 13.72 5.86 3.52
C THR A 49 13.69 6.05 5.04
N VAL A 50 14.44 7.02 5.56
CA VAL A 50 14.43 7.36 7.00
C VAL A 50 13.02 7.70 7.50
N SER A 51 12.18 8.29 6.65
CA SER A 51 10.80 8.66 6.93
C SER A 51 9.80 7.49 6.91
N GLY A 52 10.27 6.25 6.72
CA GLY A 52 9.39 5.08 6.72
C GLY A 52 8.34 5.11 5.61
N SER A 53 8.68 5.66 4.44
CA SER A 53 7.76 5.93 3.32
C SER A 53 6.78 7.10 3.53
N GLY A 54 7.06 7.98 4.50
CA GLY A 54 6.36 9.26 4.75
C GLY A 54 6.95 10.45 4.00
N ASP A 55 7.77 10.24 2.96
CA ASP A 55 8.58 11.30 2.32
C ASP A 55 7.76 12.39 1.60
N ALA A 56 6.45 12.19 1.45
CA ALA A 56 5.53 13.13 0.82
C ALA A 56 4.56 13.79 1.81
N ILE A 57 4.66 13.51 3.12
CA ILE A 57 3.84 14.15 4.15
C ILE A 57 4.28 15.62 4.26
N VAL A 58 3.32 16.54 4.21
CA VAL A 58 3.55 17.98 4.09
C VAL A 58 4.18 18.58 5.35
N ALA A 59 3.79 18.12 6.54
CA ALA A 59 4.25 18.69 7.81
C ALA A 59 4.40 17.63 8.92
N PRO A 60 5.22 16.59 8.75
CA PRO A 60 5.26 15.43 9.65
C PRO A 60 5.61 15.78 11.11
N GLU A 61 6.32 16.89 11.34
CA GLU A 61 6.70 17.34 12.69
C GLU A 61 5.60 18.16 13.41
N ALA A 62 4.51 18.50 12.72
CA ALA A 62 3.41 19.25 13.31
C ALA A 62 2.47 18.32 14.12
N PRO A 63 1.70 18.84 15.09
CA PRO A 63 0.64 18.08 15.73
C PRO A 63 -0.33 17.45 14.71
N ILE A 64 -0.85 16.25 14.98
CA ILE A 64 -1.70 15.46 14.06
C ILE A 64 -2.82 16.30 13.43
N ARG A 65 -3.53 17.08 14.26
CA ARG A 65 -4.61 17.96 13.77
C ARG A 65 -4.11 19.02 12.80
N GLU A 66 -2.94 19.62 13.05
CA GLU A 66 -2.35 20.59 12.12
C GLU A 66 -1.89 19.94 10.81
N GLN A 67 -1.33 18.72 10.87
CA GLN A 67 -0.99 17.95 9.67
C GLN A 67 -2.22 17.78 8.78
N PHE A 68 -3.34 17.34 9.37
CA PHE A 68 -4.60 17.13 8.68
C PHE A 68 -5.04 18.35 7.86
N TYR A 69 -5.07 19.54 8.48
CA TYR A 69 -5.49 20.76 7.78
C TYR A 69 -4.48 21.22 6.71
N LYS A 70 -3.17 21.11 6.97
CA LYS A 70 -2.13 21.44 5.98
C LYS A 70 -2.18 20.53 4.75
N GLU A 71 -2.43 19.24 4.96
CA GLU A 71 -2.60 18.25 3.90
C GLU A 71 -3.86 18.49 3.08
N ILE A 72 -4.99 18.81 3.74
CA ILE A 72 -6.21 19.21 3.04
C ILE A 72 -5.96 20.46 2.20
N ASP A 73 -5.38 21.51 2.76
CA ASP A 73 -5.10 22.75 2.02
C ASP A 73 -4.21 22.49 0.79
N PHE A 74 -3.22 21.60 0.93
CA PHE A 74 -2.38 21.17 -0.19
C PHE A 74 -3.19 20.43 -1.27
N MET A 75 -4.01 19.46 -0.86
CA MET A 75 -4.81 18.62 -1.77
C MET A 75 -5.93 19.39 -2.48
N HIS A 76 -6.53 20.39 -1.81
CA HIS A 76 -7.56 21.26 -2.39
C HIS A 76 -7.04 22.15 -3.51
N ARG A 77 -5.73 22.40 -3.61
CA ARG A 77 -5.14 23.07 -4.79
C ARG A 77 -5.40 22.29 -6.08
N LYS A 78 -5.50 20.97 -5.98
CA LYS A 78 -5.77 20.06 -7.11
C LYS A 78 -7.25 19.69 -7.20
N TRP A 79 -7.93 19.53 -6.07
CA TRP A 79 -9.32 19.08 -5.99
C TRP A 79 -10.16 19.97 -5.05
N PRO A 80 -10.48 21.21 -5.46
CA PRO A 80 -11.11 22.20 -4.58
C PRO A 80 -12.52 21.82 -4.10
N GLU A 81 -13.24 21.01 -4.89
CA GLU A 81 -14.64 20.63 -4.63
C GLU A 81 -14.82 19.37 -3.76
N VAL A 82 -13.74 18.68 -3.40
CA VAL A 82 -13.83 17.45 -2.58
C VAL A 82 -14.19 17.81 -1.14
N LYS A 83 -15.14 17.07 -0.55
CA LYS A 83 -15.60 17.30 0.83
C LYS A 83 -15.46 16.10 1.76
N LYS A 84 -14.97 14.98 1.21
CA LYS A 84 -14.85 13.70 1.91
C LYS A 84 -13.41 13.21 1.89
N TYR A 85 -12.91 12.86 3.07
CA TYR A 85 -11.50 12.55 3.29
C TYR A 85 -11.35 11.17 3.92
N LEU A 86 -10.24 10.50 3.59
CA LEU A 86 -9.80 9.29 4.27
C LEU A 86 -8.50 9.62 4.99
N VAL A 87 -8.48 9.58 6.31
CA VAL A 87 -7.23 9.74 7.07
C VAL A 87 -6.31 8.57 6.73
N TYR A 88 -5.06 8.82 6.39
CA TYR A 88 -4.14 7.78 5.95
C TYR A 88 -2.84 7.82 6.75
N PHE A 89 -2.76 6.93 7.73
CA PHE A 89 -1.55 6.68 8.48
C PHE A 89 -0.67 5.74 7.64
N GLN A 90 0.26 6.31 6.87
CA GLN A 90 1.02 5.59 5.84
C GLN A 90 2.37 5.09 6.34
N ASN A 91 3.12 5.94 7.04
CA ASN A 91 4.53 5.69 7.32
C ASN A 91 4.72 4.82 8.54
N PHE A 92 5.85 4.12 8.59
CA PHE A 92 6.20 3.20 9.68
C PHE A 92 5.13 2.11 9.93
N THR A 93 4.90 1.75 11.19
CA THR A 93 3.93 0.72 11.59
C THR A 93 2.91 1.34 12.51
N ASN A 94 1.75 1.74 11.96
CA ASN A 94 0.79 2.59 12.67
C ASN A 94 -0.02 1.89 13.76
N THR A 95 0.32 0.63 14.06
CA THR A 95 -0.22 -0.13 15.18
C THR A 95 0.88 -0.65 16.11
N HIS A 96 2.08 -0.05 16.04
CA HIS A 96 3.23 -0.38 16.90
C HIS A 96 3.27 0.50 18.15
N ASP A 97 2.24 0.35 18.99
CA ASP A 97 2.17 0.87 20.37
C ASP A 97 1.00 0.18 21.10
N LYS A 98 0.74 0.53 22.35
CA LYS A 98 -0.46 0.09 23.08
C LYS A 98 -1.73 0.64 22.43
N VAL A 99 -2.81 -0.14 22.50
CA VAL A 99 -4.10 0.21 21.87
C VAL A 99 -4.64 1.57 22.35
N GLU A 100 -4.39 1.97 23.60
CA GLU A 100 -4.82 3.28 24.11
C GLU A 100 -4.12 4.44 23.39
N VAL A 101 -2.82 4.31 23.12
CA VAL A 101 -2.03 5.31 22.40
C VAL A 101 -2.45 5.35 20.93
N ILE A 102 -2.70 4.18 20.32
CA ILE A 102 -3.23 4.08 18.97
C ILE A 102 -4.57 4.81 18.86
N ARG A 103 -5.49 4.53 19.79
CA ARG A 103 -6.80 5.18 19.86
C ARG A 103 -6.67 6.69 20.03
N GLU A 104 -5.87 7.15 20.99
CA GLU A 104 -5.66 8.58 21.24
C GLU A 104 -5.17 9.32 19.98
N ARG A 105 -4.18 8.76 19.27
CA ARG A 105 -3.60 9.38 18.07
C ARG A 105 -4.56 9.37 16.88
N TYR A 106 -5.28 8.26 16.67
CA TYR A 106 -6.23 8.16 15.56
C TYR A 106 -7.39 9.16 15.74
N GLU A 107 -7.99 9.20 16.94
CA GLU A 107 -9.16 10.03 17.27
C GLU A 107 -8.90 11.54 17.10
N GLN A 108 -7.64 11.99 17.11
CA GLN A 108 -7.27 13.38 16.81
C GLN A 108 -7.52 13.80 15.35
N ALA A 109 -7.53 12.85 14.41
CA ALA A 109 -7.74 13.13 12.99
C ALA A 109 -9.10 12.61 12.49
N ILE A 110 -9.54 11.44 12.94
CA ILE A 110 -10.75 10.80 12.38
C ILE A 110 -12.06 11.49 12.76
N ASN A 111 -12.05 12.33 13.80
CA ASN A 111 -13.22 13.12 14.22
C ASN A 111 -13.32 14.49 13.53
N GLU A 112 -12.37 14.82 12.66
CA GLU A 112 -12.40 16.09 11.95
C GLU A 112 -13.51 16.10 10.87
N PRO A 113 -14.11 17.27 10.57
CA PRO A 113 -15.20 17.36 9.61
C PRO A 113 -14.83 16.81 8.21
N GLY A 114 -15.73 16.01 7.64
CA GLY A 114 -15.56 15.44 6.30
C GLY A 114 -14.78 14.12 6.26
N VAL A 115 -14.22 13.65 7.38
CA VAL A 115 -13.60 12.32 7.42
C VAL A 115 -14.66 11.23 7.34
N VAL A 116 -14.52 10.35 6.34
CA VAL A 116 -15.45 9.23 6.10
C VAL A 116 -14.80 7.86 6.30
N GLY A 117 -13.51 7.83 6.57
CA GLY A 117 -12.79 6.62 6.86
C GLY A 117 -11.32 6.82 7.15
N ILE A 118 -10.66 5.70 7.42
CA ILE A 118 -9.28 5.59 7.85
C ILE A 118 -8.58 4.47 7.08
N ASN A 119 -7.36 4.74 6.63
CA ASN A 119 -6.43 3.78 6.04
C ASN A 119 -5.21 3.67 6.95
N ILE A 120 -4.86 2.44 7.32
CA ILE A 120 -3.82 2.15 8.31
C ILE A 120 -2.76 1.27 7.67
N GLY A 121 -1.61 1.85 7.35
CA GLY A 121 -0.43 1.11 6.95
C GLY A 121 0.21 0.44 8.16
N THR A 122 0.27 -0.90 8.15
CA THR A 122 0.87 -1.65 9.25
C THR A 122 1.52 -2.96 8.80
N ARG A 123 2.18 -3.62 9.74
CA ARG A 123 2.80 -4.93 9.59
C ARG A 123 1.94 -6.02 10.21
N PRO A 124 1.99 -7.26 9.69
CA PRO A 124 1.17 -8.35 10.21
C PRO A 124 1.54 -8.77 11.65
N ASP A 125 2.76 -8.49 12.12
CA ASP A 125 3.24 -8.76 13.49
C ASP A 125 2.87 -7.69 14.53
N CYS A 126 2.22 -6.59 14.13
CA CYS A 126 1.83 -5.48 15.02
C CYS A 126 0.30 -5.37 15.20
N LEU A 127 -0.40 -6.50 15.16
CA LEU A 127 -1.86 -6.53 15.32
C LEU A 127 -2.24 -7.50 16.45
N PRO A 128 -2.00 -7.15 17.73
CA PRO A 128 -2.54 -7.92 18.85
C PRO A 128 -4.07 -7.86 18.86
N ASP A 129 -4.72 -8.80 19.55
CA ASP A 129 -6.18 -8.94 19.55
C ASP A 129 -6.89 -7.64 19.99
N GLU A 130 -6.38 -6.96 21.02
CA GLU A 130 -6.93 -5.68 21.49
C GLU A 130 -6.94 -4.58 20.41
N THR A 131 -5.91 -4.54 19.56
CA THR A 131 -5.84 -3.61 18.43
C THR A 131 -6.86 -3.99 17.37
N ILE A 132 -6.98 -5.28 17.03
CA ILE A 132 -7.98 -5.76 16.07
C ILE A 132 -9.40 -5.44 16.57
N ASP A 133 -9.68 -5.64 17.86
CA ASP A 133 -10.98 -5.33 18.46
C ASP A 133 -11.30 -3.83 18.38
N TYR A 134 -10.31 -2.96 18.61
CA TYR A 134 -10.48 -1.51 18.40
C TYR A 134 -10.76 -1.17 16.92
N LEU A 135 -10.06 -1.79 15.97
CA LEU A 135 -10.32 -1.57 14.55
C LEU A 135 -11.71 -2.08 14.13
N ALA A 136 -12.18 -3.16 14.74
CA ALA A 136 -13.54 -3.65 14.54
C ALA A 136 -14.58 -2.67 15.07
N GLU A 137 -14.40 -2.13 16.29
CA GLU A 137 -15.23 -1.06 16.85
C GLU A 137 -15.26 0.17 15.93
N LEU A 138 -14.10 0.56 15.39
CA LEU A 138 -13.99 1.69 14.48
C LEU A 138 -14.70 1.43 13.14
N SER A 139 -14.70 0.19 12.65
CA SER A 139 -15.37 -0.21 11.40
C SER A 139 -16.91 -0.13 11.48
N GLU A 140 -17.46 -0.05 12.68
CA GLU A 140 -18.88 0.24 12.90
C GLU A 140 -19.22 1.73 12.73
N ARG A 141 -18.24 2.62 12.92
CA ARG A 141 -18.40 4.08 12.84
C ARG A 141 -18.06 4.65 11.47
N MET A 142 -17.10 4.05 10.76
CA MET A 142 -16.58 4.56 9.50
C MET A 142 -15.94 3.47 8.64
N HIS A 143 -15.55 3.83 7.42
CA HIS A 143 -14.83 2.93 6.54
C HIS A 143 -13.40 2.70 7.06
N VAL A 144 -13.05 1.45 7.36
CA VAL A 144 -11.71 1.08 7.87
C VAL A 144 -11.01 0.19 6.85
N THR A 145 -9.80 0.61 6.46
CA THR A 145 -8.90 -0.19 5.64
C THR A 145 -7.60 -0.45 6.38
N VAL A 146 -7.25 -1.72 6.59
CA VAL A 146 -5.93 -2.16 7.06
C VAL A 146 -5.09 -2.52 5.85
N GLU A 147 -4.01 -1.77 5.64
CA GLU A 147 -3.05 -2.00 4.58
C GLU A 147 -1.84 -2.76 5.15
N LEU A 148 -1.75 -4.05 4.81
CA LEU A 148 -0.71 -4.94 5.31
C LEU A 148 0.48 -4.97 4.35
N GLY A 149 1.67 -4.68 4.89
CA GLY A 149 2.92 -4.78 4.17
C GLY A 149 3.34 -6.22 3.89
N LEU A 150 3.01 -6.76 2.71
CA LEU A 150 3.45 -8.11 2.30
C LEU A 150 4.78 -8.05 1.53
N GLN A 151 4.87 -7.23 0.50
CA GLN A 151 6.03 -6.97 -0.35
C GLN A 151 6.42 -8.12 -1.26
N THR A 152 6.55 -9.33 -0.72
CA THR A 152 6.91 -10.57 -1.40
C THR A 152 6.34 -11.78 -0.67
N THR A 153 6.12 -12.91 -1.34
CA THR A 153 5.76 -14.20 -0.71
C THR A 153 6.96 -15.13 -0.60
N TYR A 154 8.14 -14.70 -1.08
CA TYR A 154 9.38 -15.46 -1.04
C TYR A 154 10.21 -15.08 0.18
N GLU A 155 10.52 -16.07 1.02
CA GLU A 155 11.31 -15.86 2.24
C GLU A 155 12.75 -15.43 1.93
N ALA A 156 13.35 -15.93 0.85
CA ALA A 156 14.69 -15.50 0.43
C ALA A 156 14.72 -13.99 0.11
N THR A 157 13.75 -13.50 -0.66
CA THR A 157 13.61 -12.06 -0.94
C THR A 157 13.32 -11.28 0.35
N SER A 158 12.41 -11.78 1.20
CA SER A 158 12.06 -11.19 2.51
C SER A 158 13.31 -10.95 3.39
N GLN A 159 14.21 -11.93 3.44
CA GLN A 159 15.48 -11.84 4.17
C GLN A 159 16.42 -10.81 3.56
N LEU A 160 16.59 -10.79 2.23
CA LEU A 160 17.43 -9.82 1.53
C LEU A 160 16.99 -8.38 1.79
N ILE A 161 15.69 -8.14 1.85
CA ILE A 161 15.12 -6.82 2.07
C ILE A 161 14.95 -6.46 3.55
N ASN A 162 15.38 -7.35 4.46
CA ASN A 162 15.21 -7.20 5.90
C ASN A 162 13.75 -6.88 6.28
N ARG A 163 12.76 -7.61 5.74
CA ARG A 163 11.33 -7.36 6.04
C ARG A 163 10.96 -7.74 7.48
N ALA A 164 11.60 -8.80 7.98
CA ALA A 164 11.51 -9.26 9.36
C ALA A 164 10.11 -9.75 9.80
N HIS A 165 9.36 -10.38 8.91
CA HIS A 165 8.22 -11.26 9.23
C HIS A 165 8.03 -12.29 8.11
N SER A 166 7.36 -13.41 8.39
CA SER A 166 7.11 -14.48 7.40
C SER A 166 5.83 -14.23 6.59
N TYR A 167 5.70 -14.96 5.47
CA TYR A 167 4.45 -15.06 4.74
C TYR A 167 3.37 -15.85 5.51
N GLU A 168 3.76 -16.86 6.27
CA GLU A 168 2.83 -17.62 7.13
C GLU A 168 2.09 -16.69 8.09
N LEU A 169 2.83 -15.83 8.80
CA LEU A 169 2.25 -14.86 9.73
C LEU A 169 1.32 -13.87 9.02
N TYR A 170 1.65 -13.50 7.77
CA TYR A 170 0.77 -12.66 6.98
C TYR A 170 -0.59 -13.34 6.74
N VAL A 171 -0.58 -14.61 6.34
CA VAL A 171 -1.80 -15.39 6.10
C VAL A 171 -2.64 -15.53 7.39
N GLU A 172 -1.99 -15.86 8.51
CA GLU A 172 -2.66 -15.94 9.82
C GLU A 172 -3.29 -14.60 10.22
N THR A 173 -2.59 -13.48 10.02
CA THR A 173 -3.11 -12.15 10.34
C THR A 173 -4.29 -11.77 9.45
N VAL A 174 -4.29 -12.14 8.17
CA VAL A 174 -5.48 -11.98 7.31
C VAL A 174 -6.65 -12.75 7.90
N GLN A 175 -6.48 -14.04 8.24
CA GLN A 175 -7.55 -14.86 8.81
C GLN A 175 -8.12 -14.25 10.11
N ARG A 176 -7.27 -13.69 10.97
CA ARG A 176 -7.69 -13.00 12.19
C ARG A 176 -8.54 -11.76 11.88
N LEU A 177 -8.10 -10.91 10.95
CA LEU A 177 -8.87 -9.72 10.53
C LEU A 177 -10.19 -10.08 9.86
N ARG A 178 -10.25 -11.19 9.11
CA ARG A 178 -11.47 -11.64 8.40
C ARG A 178 -12.61 -12.11 9.30
N LYS A 179 -12.37 -12.29 10.59
CA LYS A 179 -13.43 -12.40 11.60
C LYS A 179 -14.33 -11.15 11.66
N PHE A 180 -13.84 -10.01 11.15
CA PHE A 180 -14.52 -8.72 11.14
C PHE A 180 -14.73 -8.22 9.70
N PRO A 181 -15.84 -8.60 9.03
CA PRO A 181 -16.00 -8.43 7.58
C PRO A 181 -16.10 -6.96 7.11
N LYS A 182 -16.33 -6.00 8.02
CA LYS A 182 -16.35 -4.56 7.73
C LYS A 182 -14.95 -3.93 7.66
N ILE A 183 -13.92 -4.65 8.10
CA ILE A 183 -12.53 -4.24 7.92
C ILE A 183 -12.10 -4.68 6.53
N GLU A 184 -11.71 -3.72 5.69
CA GLU A 184 -11.10 -4.02 4.40
C GLU A 184 -9.61 -4.26 4.55
N ILE A 185 -9.12 -5.33 3.92
CA ILE A 185 -7.70 -5.68 3.92
C ILE A 185 -7.12 -5.35 2.55
N VAL A 186 -6.00 -4.62 2.54
CA VAL A 186 -5.23 -4.30 1.34
C VAL A 186 -3.83 -4.87 1.45
N SER A 187 -3.47 -5.74 0.53
CA SER A 187 -2.09 -6.26 0.45
C SER A 187 -1.21 -5.30 -0.32
N HIS A 188 -0.07 -4.93 0.25
CA HIS A 188 0.97 -4.19 -0.47
C HIS A 188 2.04 -5.15 -0.96
N LEU A 189 2.30 -5.17 -2.27
CA LEU A 189 3.38 -5.91 -2.93
C LEU A 189 4.32 -4.94 -3.65
N ILE A 190 5.58 -5.36 -3.85
CA ILE A 190 6.59 -4.57 -4.56
C ILE A 190 7.16 -5.39 -5.71
N ASN A 191 7.12 -4.83 -6.93
CA ASN A 191 7.76 -5.39 -8.11
C ASN A 191 9.17 -4.83 -8.27
N GLY A 192 10.12 -5.69 -8.65
CA GLY A 192 11.53 -5.32 -8.86
C GLY A 192 12.42 -5.50 -7.62
N LEU A 193 11.96 -6.26 -6.62
CA LEU A 193 12.78 -6.61 -5.45
C LEU A 193 13.99 -7.47 -5.86
N PRO A 194 15.12 -7.38 -5.11
CA PRO A 194 16.33 -8.10 -5.46
C PRO A 194 16.12 -9.61 -5.50
N GLY A 195 16.56 -10.23 -6.59
CA GLY A 195 16.46 -11.67 -6.80
C GLY A 195 15.12 -12.17 -7.35
N GLU A 196 14.13 -11.30 -7.56
CA GLU A 196 12.84 -11.71 -8.13
C GLU A 196 12.81 -11.60 -9.66
N THR A 197 12.38 -12.69 -10.32
CA THR A 197 12.11 -12.70 -11.77
C THR A 197 10.70 -12.22 -12.09
N HIS A 198 10.40 -12.06 -13.38
CA HIS A 198 9.03 -11.84 -13.86
C HIS A 198 8.06 -12.85 -13.24
N GLU A 199 8.33 -14.14 -13.36
CA GLU A 199 7.47 -15.22 -12.90
C GLU A 199 7.25 -15.18 -11.38
N MET A 200 8.28 -14.82 -10.62
CA MET A 200 8.18 -14.64 -9.18
C MET A 200 7.26 -13.48 -8.81
N MET A 201 7.32 -12.37 -9.54
CA MET A 201 6.41 -11.23 -9.31
C MET A 201 4.94 -11.61 -9.63
N ILE A 202 4.69 -12.46 -10.62
CA ILE A 202 3.34 -12.99 -10.89
C ILE A 202 2.91 -13.99 -9.80
N GLU A 203 3.82 -14.86 -9.34
CA GLU A 203 3.58 -15.78 -8.22
C GLU A 203 3.19 -15.04 -6.94
N ASN A 204 3.90 -13.96 -6.61
CA ASN A 204 3.60 -13.12 -5.45
C ASN A 204 2.15 -12.66 -5.43
N VAL A 205 1.65 -12.15 -6.57
CA VAL A 205 0.24 -11.73 -6.70
C VAL A 205 -0.69 -12.93 -6.63
N ARG A 206 -0.37 -14.02 -7.32
CA ARG A 206 -1.21 -15.21 -7.36
C ARG A 206 -1.45 -15.78 -5.97
N ARG A 207 -0.38 -16.06 -5.22
CA ARG A 207 -0.47 -16.55 -3.83
C ARG A 207 -1.21 -15.55 -2.95
N CYS A 208 -0.90 -14.27 -3.09
CA CYS A 208 -1.61 -13.21 -2.36
C CYS A 208 -3.14 -13.29 -2.56
N VAL A 209 -3.64 -13.42 -3.80
CA VAL A 209 -5.10 -13.40 -4.07
C VAL A 209 -5.78 -14.76 -3.95
N THR A 210 -5.03 -15.87 -3.96
CA THR A 210 -5.59 -17.23 -3.79
C THR A 210 -5.59 -17.68 -2.34
N ASP A 211 -4.59 -17.28 -1.57
CA ASP A 211 -4.37 -17.78 -0.21
C ASP A 211 -5.06 -16.88 0.83
N ASN A 212 -5.46 -15.64 0.45
CA ASN A 212 -5.94 -14.61 1.37
C ASN A 212 -7.23 -13.93 0.87
N ASP A 213 -8.25 -13.82 1.74
CA ASP A 213 -9.49 -13.07 1.46
C ASP A 213 -9.27 -11.57 1.67
N ILE A 214 -8.75 -10.90 0.65
CA ILE A 214 -8.43 -9.46 0.67
C ILE A 214 -9.37 -8.66 -0.22
N GLN A 215 -9.58 -7.39 0.12
CA GLN A 215 -10.50 -6.50 -0.60
C GLN A 215 -9.76 -5.58 -1.58
N GLY A 216 -8.46 -5.36 -1.37
CA GLY A 216 -7.65 -4.57 -2.29
C GLY A 216 -6.19 -5.01 -2.38
N ILE A 217 -5.51 -4.50 -3.41
CA ILE A 217 -4.08 -4.76 -3.64
C ILE A 217 -3.36 -3.52 -4.14
N LYS A 218 -2.12 -3.33 -3.70
CA LYS A 218 -1.18 -2.33 -4.19
C LYS A 218 0.00 -3.02 -4.85
N LEU A 219 0.17 -2.81 -6.14
CA LEU A 219 1.33 -3.24 -6.92
C LEU A 219 2.28 -2.04 -7.05
N HIS A 220 3.24 -1.94 -6.13
CA HIS A 220 4.18 -0.83 -6.10
C HIS A 220 5.41 -1.19 -6.95
N LEU A 221 5.83 -0.28 -7.81
CA LEU A 221 7.17 -0.33 -8.40
C LEU A 221 8.23 -0.09 -7.31
N LEU A 222 9.31 -0.87 -7.28
CA LEU A 222 10.46 -0.54 -6.45
C LEU A 222 11.05 0.81 -6.89
N HIS A 223 10.85 1.83 -6.06
CA HIS A 223 11.58 3.09 -6.15
C HIS A 223 12.82 3.01 -5.27
N LEU A 224 13.99 2.99 -5.89
CA LEU A 224 15.25 3.11 -5.19
C LEU A 224 15.45 4.59 -4.80
N MET A 225 15.36 4.86 -3.51
CA MET A 225 15.54 6.20 -2.95
C MET A 225 16.97 6.39 -2.44
N THR A 226 17.43 7.63 -2.39
CA THR A 226 18.69 8.01 -1.74
C THR A 226 18.64 7.69 -0.24
N ASN A 227 19.81 7.45 0.34
CA ASN A 227 19.98 7.15 1.77
C ASN A 227 19.23 5.89 2.23
N THR A 228 19.00 4.95 1.32
CA THR A 228 18.48 3.61 1.64
C THR A 228 19.64 2.62 1.71
N ARG A 229 19.51 1.55 2.51
CA ARG A 229 20.53 0.50 2.54
C ARG A 229 20.68 -0.18 1.17
N MET A 230 19.56 -0.33 0.45
CA MET A 230 19.49 -0.92 -0.88
C MET A 230 20.23 -0.09 -1.95
N GLN A 231 20.52 1.19 -1.69
CA GLN A 231 21.37 2.00 -2.56
C GLN A 231 22.74 1.34 -2.78
N ARG A 232 23.33 0.71 -1.75
CA ARG A 232 24.61 0.00 -1.89
C ARG A 232 24.50 -1.21 -2.82
N ASP A 233 23.41 -1.97 -2.72
CA ASP A 233 23.18 -3.13 -3.57
C ASP A 233 23.09 -2.76 -5.05
N TYR A 234 22.50 -1.60 -5.36
CA TYR A 234 22.47 -1.06 -6.71
C TYR A 234 23.86 -0.69 -7.24
N HIS A 235 24.67 0.04 -6.46
CA HIS A 235 26.02 0.44 -6.88
C HIS A 235 26.98 -0.75 -7.04
N GLU A 236 26.77 -1.81 -6.27
CA GLU A 236 27.56 -3.03 -6.33
C GLU A 236 27.01 -4.06 -7.37
N GLY A 237 25.99 -3.68 -8.15
CA GLY A 237 25.43 -4.49 -9.23
C GLY A 237 24.55 -5.66 -8.77
N ARG A 238 24.18 -5.72 -7.48
CA ARG A 238 23.28 -6.74 -6.91
C ARG A 238 21.80 -6.43 -7.09
N LEU A 239 21.44 -5.18 -7.37
CA LEU A 239 20.09 -4.77 -7.72
C LEU A 239 20.06 -4.25 -9.16
N GLN A 240 19.10 -4.74 -9.93
CA GLN A 240 18.77 -4.22 -11.25
C GLN A 240 17.36 -3.61 -11.22
N LEU A 241 17.22 -2.43 -11.80
CA LEU A 241 15.93 -1.74 -11.88
C LEU A 241 15.20 -2.14 -13.16
N LEU A 242 13.89 -2.28 -13.07
CA LEU A 242 13.04 -2.61 -14.22
C LEU A 242 13.02 -1.46 -15.24
N SER A 243 13.06 -1.81 -16.52
CA SER A 243 12.62 -0.92 -17.58
C SER A 243 11.10 -0.70 -17.52
N GLN A 244 10.62 0.36 -18.17
CA GLN A 244 9.19 0.66 -18.22
C GLN A 244 8.41 -0.48 -18.90
N ASP A 245 8.93 -1.04 -19.99
CA ASP A 245 8.28 -2.10 -20.76
C ASP A 245 8.16 -3.39 -19.94
N GLU A 246 9.22 -3.78 -19.21
CA GLU A 246 9.18 -4.92 -18.29
C GLU A 246 8.12 -4.71 -17.21
N TYR A 247 8.11 -3.54 -16.57
CA TYR A 247 7.14 -3.23 -15.52
C TYR A 247 5.70 -3.24 -16.02
N VAL A 248 5.45 -2.61 -17.18
CA VAL A 248 4.13 -2.60 -17.83
C VAL A 248 3.66 -4.02 -18.12
N SER A 249 4.54 -4.86 -18.68
CA SER A 249 4.22 -6.26 -18.97
C SER A 249 3.85 -7.03 -17.69
N ILE A 250 4.68 -6.93 -16.64
CA ILE A 250 4.46 -7.58 -15.34
C ILE A 250 3.12 -7.15 -14.74
N VAL A 251 2.82 -5.84 -14.70
CA VAL A 251 1.58 -5.34 -14.12
C VAL A 251 0.36 -5.84 -14.91
N CYS A 252 0.43 -5.89 -16.24
CA CYS A 252 -0.66 -6.44 -17.05
C CYS A 252 -0.90 -7.92 -16.74
N ASP A 253 0.16 -8.73 -16.67
CA ASP A 253 0.07 -10.14 -16.31
C ASP A 253 -0.49 -10.34 -14.89
N GLN A 254 -0.12 -9.48 -13.94
CA GLN A 254 -0.70 -9.46 -12.59
C GLN A 254 -2.19 -9.09 -12.60
N LEU A 255 -2.58 -8.04 -13.33
CA LEU A 255 -3.99 -7.62 -13.42
C LEU A 255 -4.89 -8.72 -13.99
N GLU A 256 -4.42 -9.45 -14.99
CA GLU A 256 -5.19 -10.54 -15.61
C GLU A 256 -5.54 -11.66 -14.63
N ILE A 257 -4.71 -11.90 -13.60
CA ILE A 257 -4.95 -12.95 -12.60
C ILE A 257 -5.63 -12.45 -11.32
N ILE A 258 -5.68 -11.14 -11.07
CA ILE A 258 -6.35 -10.56 -9.90
C ILE A 258 -7.87 -10.61 -10.12
N PRO A 259 -8.65 -11.28 -9.24
CA PRO A 259 -10.11 -11.32 -9.33
C PRO A 259 -10.75 -9.92 -9.44
N LYS A 260 -11.82 -9.79 -10.23
CA LYS A 260 -12.48 -8.50 -10.55
C LYS A 260 -13.01 -7.74 -9.32
N HIS A 261 -13.36 -8.45 -8.25
CA HIS A 261 -13.88 -7.84 -7.03
C HIS A 261 -12.78 -7.19 -6.17
N ILE A 262 -11.52 -7.60 -6.32
CA ILE A 262 -10.39 -6.98 -5.60
C ILE A 262 -10.11 -5.61 -6.21
N VAL A 263 -10.08 -4.59 -5.36
CA VAL A 263 -9.84 -3.20 -5.77
C VAL A 263 -8.34 -3.00 -6.01
N ILE A 264 -8.00 -2.36 -7.12
CA ILE A 264 -6.63 -1.98 -7.43
C ILE A 264 -6.36 -0.61 -6.80
N HIS A 265 -5.69 -0.63 -5.65
CA HIS A 265 -5.34 0.58 -4.88
C HIS A 265 -4.22 1.36 -5.53
N ARG A 266 -3.27 0.64 -6.17
CA ARG A 266 -2.08 1.24 -6.78
C ARG A 266 -1.45 0.26 -7.79
N ILE A 267 -0.90 0.79 -8.89
CA ILE A 267 -0.13 0.06 -9.92
C ILE A 267 1.15 0.79 -10.36
N THR A 268 1.57 1.78 -9.57
CA THR A 268 2.84 2.52 -9.70
C THR A 268 3.01 3.39 -8.46
N GLY A 269 4.23 3.85 -8.16
CA GLY A 269 4.52 4.69 -7.00
C GLY A 269 4.48 6.19 -7.28
N ASP A 270 4.65 6.96 -6.22
CA ASP A 270 5.05 8.37 -6.28
C ASP A 270 6.33 8.50 -5.43
N ALA A 271 7.29 9.29 -5.88
CA ALA A 271 8.54 9.53 -5.16
C ALA A 271 8.96 11.00 -5.31
N PRO A 272 9.46 11.67 -4.26
CA PRO A 272 10.11 12.96 -4.40
C PRO A 272 11.25 12.89 -5.42
N ARG A 273 11.21 13.79 -6.42
CA ARG A 273 12.12 13.76 -7.58
C ARG A 273 13.59 13.86 -7.18
N ASP A 274 13.87 14.65 -6.16
CA ASP A 274 15.19 14.91 -5.59
C ASP A 274 15.76 13.72 -4.80
N MET A 275 14.90 12.80 -4.35
CA MET A 275 15.30 11.62 -3.59
C MET A 275 15.31 10.33 -4.42
N LEU A 276 14.74 10.32 -5.64
CA LEU A 276 14.68 9.13 -6.47
C LEU A 276 16.01 8.89 -7.22
N ILE A 277 16.60 7.71 -7.02
CA ILE A 277 17.72 7.20 -7.85
C ILE A 277 17.17 6.52 -9.11
N GLY A 278 16.09 5.75 -8.96
CA GLY A 278 15.39 5.18 -10.10
C GLY A 278 14.32 4.14 -9.74
N PRO A 279 13.62 3.62 -10.76
CA PRO A 279 13.79 3.96 -12.17
C PRO A 279 13.21 5.34 -12.51
N MET A 280 13.95 6.18 -13.25
CA MET A 280 13.57 7.58 -13.48
C MET A 280 12.34 7.78 -14.36
N TRP A 281 12.02 6.81 -15.22
CA TRP A 281 10.80 6.84 -16.05
C TRP A 281 9.52 6.86 -15.19
N SER A 282 9.58 6.37 -13.95
CA SER A 282 8.43 6.31 -13.03
C SER A 282 7.90 7.69 -12.63
N LEU A 283 8.72 8.74 -12.72
CA LEU A 283 8.30 10.12 -12.41
C LEU A 283 7.20 10.61 -13.37
N ASN A 284 7.15 10.07 -14.58
CA ASN A 284 6.10 10.36 -15.56
C ASN A 284 4.89 9.43 -15.36
N LYS A 285 4.25 9.52 -14.18
CA LYS A 285 3.15 8.63 -13.77
C LYS A 285 2.06 8.46 -14.82
N TRP A 286 1.66 9.53 -15.51
CA TRP A 286 0.64 9.47 -16.54
C TRP A 286 1.05 8.60 -17.74
N GLU A 287 2.31 8.65 -18.15
CA GLU A 287 2.83 7.81 -19.23
C GLU A 287 2.82 6.34 -18.83
N VAL A 288 3.20 6.01 -17.60
CA VAL A 288 3.18 4.64 -17.07
C VAL A 288 1.75 4.10 -17.04
N LEU A 289 0.79 4.88 -16.49
CA LEU A 289 -0.62 4.47 -16.44
C LEU A 289 -1.21 4.27 -17.84
N ASN A 290 -0.91 5.17 -18.77
CA ASN A 290 -1.36 5.06 -20.16
C ASN A 290 -0.75 3.84 -20.85
N ALA A 291 0.54 3.54 -20.62
CA ALA A 291 1.20 2.37 -21.18
C ALA A 291 0.56 1.06 -20.70
N ILE A 292 0.21 0.97 -19.42
CA ILE A 292 -0.52 -0.18 -18.87
C ILE A 292 -1.90 -0.33 -19.53
N GLU A 293 -2.66 0.76 -19.67
CA GLU A 293 -3.98 0.72 -20.31
C GLU A 293 -3.89 0.34 -21.79
N GLN A 294 -2.91 0.90 -22.52
CA GLN A 294 -2.65 0.56 -23.92
C GLN A 294 -2.25 -0.91 -24.09
N GLU A 295 -1.40 -1.43 -23.20
CA GLU A 295 -0.95 -2.81 -23.25
C GLU A 295 -2.10 -3.79 -22.95
N MET A 296 -2.93 -3.53 -21.94
CA MET A 296 -4.15 -4.32 -21.68
C MET A 296 -5.09 -4.32 -22.89
N ASN A 297 -5.30 -3.16 -23.53
CA ASN A 297 -6.11 -3.06 -24.74
C ASN A 297 -5.51 -3.82 -25.92
N ARG A 298 -4.18 -3.74 -26.12
CA ARG A 298 -3.46 -4.49 -27.16
C ARG A 298 -3.60 -6.00 -26.98
N ARG A 299 -3.61 -6.47 -25.73
CA ARG A 299 -3.85 -7.88 -25.36
C ARG A 299 -5.32 -8.28 -25.47
N GLY A 300 -6.25 -7.33 -25.53
CA GLY A 300 -7.68 -7.59 -25.41
C GLY A 300 -8.06 -8.14 -24.02
N SER A 301 -7.26 -7.83 -23.00
CA SER A 301 -7.41 -8.36 -21.64
C SER A 301 -8.02 -7.34 -20.68
N VAL A 302 -8.61 -7.86 -19.61
CA VAL A 302 -9.19 -7.07 -18.51
C VAL A 302 -8.82 -7.74 -17.20
N GLN A 303 -8.91 -7.01 -16.09
CA GLN A 303 -8.66 -7.56 -14.78
C GLN A 303 -9.44 -8.88 -14.56
N GLY A 304 -8.73 -9.89 -14.06
CA GLY A 304 -9.30 -11.18 -13.68
C GLY A 304 -9.75 -12.07 -14.83
N CYS A 305 -9.40 -11.78 -16.10
CA CYS A 305 -9.73 -12.66 -17.22
C CYS A 305 -9.02 -14.03 -17.15
N LYS A 306 -7.96 -14.15 -16.35
CA LYS A 306 -7.21 -15.38 -16.04
C LYS A 306 -7.25 -15.73 -14.54
N ALA A 307 -8.16 -15.13 -13.76
CA ALA A 307 -8.27 -15.40 -12.34
C ALA A 307 -8.68 -16.86 -12.09
N LYS A 308 -8.02 -17.50 -11.11
CA LYS A 308 -8.39 -18.83 -10.63
C LYS A 308 -9.47 -18.72 -9.55
N GLU A 309 -10.18 -19.82 -9.32
CA GLU A 309 -11.12 -19.94 -8.21
C GLU A 309 -10.39 -19.76 -6.87
N GLN A 310 -10.92 -18.90 -6.01
CA GLN A 310 -10.41 -18.68 -4.65
C GLN A 310 -10.94 -19.75 -3.72
N ARG A 311 -10.07 -20.36 -2.91
CA ARG A 311 -10.44 -21.35 -1.90
C ARG A 311 -9.78 -21.00 -0.59
N PHE A 312 -10.48 -20.23 0.22
CA PHE A 312 -10.01 -19.90 1.56
C PHE A 312 -10.41 -21.02 2.52
N ILE A 313 -9.44 -21.55 3.26
CA ILE A 313 -9.72 -22.42 4.40
C ILE A 313 -10.19 -21.48 5.53
N CYS A 314 -11.47 -21.60 5.88
CA CYS A 314 -12.10 -20.87 6.98
C CYS A 314 -11.79 -21.57 8.30
#